data_AF-A0A060NHE3-F1
#
_entry.id   AF-A0A060NHE3-F1
#
_cell.length_a   1.000
_cell.length_b   1.000
_cell.length_c   1.000
_cell.angle_alpha   90.00
_cell.angle_beta   90.00
_cell.angle_gamma   90.00
#
_symmetry.space_group_name_H-M   'P 1'
#
loop_
_entity.id
_entity.type
_entity.pdbx_description
1 polymer ?
#
loop_
_entity_poly.entity_id
_entity_poly.type
_entity_poly.pdbx_seq_one_letter_code
_entity_poly.pdbx_strand_id
1 'polypeptide(L)' 'MPGTVLGFTEAQIASFGLTVGLGGFILFMLFIVLNLARESKAGKFGTFVLLLVLSFGMLGFLAKSVIKWFVE' A
#
# COMPACT_ATOMS: atom_id res chain seq x y z
N MET A 1 33.98 7.53 2.04
CA MET A 1 33.81 6.16 1.52
C MET A 1 32.32 5.97 1.28
N PRO A 2 31.85 5.67 0.05
CA PRO A 2 30.45 5.35 -0.16
C PRO A 2 30.14 4.12 0.70
N GLY A 3 29.28 4.30 1.71
CA GLY A 3 28.86 3.28 2.66
C GLY A 3 28.06 2.21 1.91
N THR A 4 28.75 1.30 1.25
CA THR A 4 28.14 0.26 0.45
C THR A 4 27.80 -0.88 1.39
N VAL A 5 26.54 -0.99 1.79
CA VAL A 5 26.07 -2.09 2.64
C VAL A 5 25.72 -3.24 1.69
N LEU A 6 26.42 -4.37 1.80
CA LEU A 6 26.16 -5.57 0.98
C LEU A 6 26.26 -5.36 -0.55
N GLY A 7 27.08 -4.41 -1.02
CA GLY A 7 27.26 -4.15 -2.46
C GLY A 7 26.20 -3.22 -3.08
N PHE A 8 25.26 -2.70 -2.31
CA PHE A 8 24.25 -1.73 -2.74
C PHE A 8 24.50 -0.35 -2.13
N THR A 9 24.11 0.70 -2.87
CA THR A 9 24.13 2.08 -2.36
C THR A 9 23.09 2.27 -1.25
N GLU A 10 23.35 3.16 -0.29
CA GLU A 10 22.38 3.52 0.76
C GLU A 10 21.05 3.98 0.16
N ALA A 11 21.10 4.71 -0.96
CA ALA A 11 19.93 5.13 -1.71
C ALA A 11 19.14 3.95 -2.30
N GLN A 12 19.81 2.92 -2.83
CA GLN A 12 19.11 1.72 -3.32
C GLN A 12 18.43 0.96 -2.19
N ILE A 13 19.10 0.76 -1.07
CA ILE A 13 18.54 0.04 0.07
C ILE A 13 17.36 0.83 0.66
N ALA A 14 17.49 2.15 0.79
CA ALA A 14 16.42 3.02 1.24
C ALA A 14 15.23 3.01 0.29
N SER A 15 15.45 3.12 -1.03
CA SER A 15 14.38 3.07 -2.02
C SER A 15 13.66 1.73 -2.04
N PHE A 16 14.39 0.62 -1.88
CA PHE A 16 13.82 -0.71 -1.81
C PHE A 16 13.03 -0.92 -0.52
N GLY A 17 13.57 -0.53 0.63
CA GLY A 17 12.88 -0.59 1.93
C GLY A 17 11.62 0.28 1.97
N LEU A 18 11.67 1.48 1.40
CA LEU A 18 10.51 2.37 1.29
C LEU A 18 9.47 1.85 0.30
N THR A 19 9.86 1.18 -0.78
CA THR A 19 8.90 0.67 -1.76
C THR A 19 8.26 -0.63 -1.27
N VAL A 20 9.08 -1.59 -0.87
CA VAL A 20 8.64 -2.94 -0.50
C VAL A 20 8.16 -3.00 0.94
N GLY A 21 8.89 -2.39 1.88
CA GLY A 21 8.53 -2.38 3.31
C GLY A 21 7.26 -1.57 3.56
N LEU A 22 7.17 -0.35 3.01
CA LEU A 22 5.97 0.47 3.14
C LEU A 22 4.79 -0.15 2.35
N GLY A 23 5.03 -0.67 1.15
CA GLY A 23 4.00 -1.32 0.34
C GLY A 23 3.41 -2.55 1.04
N GLY A 24 4.26 -3.40 1.63
CA GLY A 24 3.85 -4.54 2.44
C GLY A 24 3.08 -4.13 3.70
N PHE A 25 3.50 -3.04 4.36
CA PHE A 25 2.81 -2.52 5.54
C PHE A 25 1.41 -1.98 5.21
N ILE A 26 1.25 -1.29 4.07
CA ILE A 26 -0.05 -0.81 3.58
C ILE A 26 -0.98 -1.99 3.25
N LEU A 27 -0.47 -3.04 2.60
CA LEU A 27 -1.22 -4.28 2.34
C LEU A 27 -1.66 -4.97 3.63
N PHE A 28 -0.79 -5.02 4.64
CA PHE A 28 -1.12 -5.57 5.95
C PHE A 28 -2.24 -4.79 6.63
N MET A 29 -2.22 -3.46 6.56
CA MET A 29 -3.34 -2.62 7.03
C MET A 29 -4.65 -2.92 6.30
N LEU A 30 -4.63 -3.08 4.97
CA LEU A 30 -5.83 -3.47 4.20
C LEU A 30 -6.38 -4.83 4.63
N PHE A 31 -5.51 -5.80 4.90
CA PHE A 31 -5.90 -7.11 5.40
C PHE A 31 -6.57 -7.03 6.76
N ILE A 32 -6.03 -6.22 7.69
CA ILE A 32 -6.63 -5.99 9.01
C ILE A 32 -8.04 -5.40 8.86
N VAL A 33 -8.23 -4.40 8.01
CA VAL A 33 -9.55 -3.78 7.79
C VAL A 33 -10.56 -4.77 7.21
N LEU A 34 -10.14 -5.61 6.27
CA LEU A 34 -10.99 -6.68 5.71
C LEU A 34 -11.40 -7.70 6.78
N ASN A 35 -10.47 -8.06 7.66
CA ASN A 35 -10.74 -9.02 8.74
C ASN A 35 -11.66 -8.41 9.80
N LEU A 36 -11.41 -7.17 10.22
CA LEU A 36 -12.25 -6.42 11.16
C LEU A 36 -13.68 -6.25 10.64
N ALA A 37 -13.85 -6.00 9.34
CA ALA A 37 -15.17 -5.88 8.72
C ALA A 37 -15.94 -7.22 8.70
N ARG A 38 -15.25 -8.36 8.53
CA ARG A 38 -15.85 -9.69 8.64
C ARG A 38 -16.23 -10.01 10.09
N GLU A 39 -15.33 -9.76 11.03
CA GLU A 39 -15.52 -10.06 12.46
C GLU A 39 -16.58 -9.17 13.10
N SER A 40 -16.68 -7.91 12.67
CA SER A 40 -17.73 -6.96 13.10
C SER A 40 -19.12 -7.29 12.54
N LYS A 41 -19.30 -8.43 11.84
CA LYS A 41 -20.55 -8.79 11.12
C LYS A 41 -21.08 -7.61 10.32
N ALA A 42 -20.19 -6.91 9.61
CA ALA A 42 -20.59 -5.77 8.83
C ALA A 42 -21.55 -6.30 7.75
N GLY A 43 -22.86 -6.06 7.94
CA GLY A 43 -23.93 -6.71 7.18
C GLY A 43 -23.91 -6.33 5.70
N LYS A 44 -25.06 -6.39 5.01
CA LYS A 44 -25.16 -5.98 3.59
C LYS A 44 -24.53 -4.60 3.33
N PHE A 45 -24.66 -3.69 4.29
CA PHE A 45 -24.05 -2.36 4.27
C PHE A 45 -22.52 -2.39 4.43
N GLY A 46 -21.99 -3.26 5.30
CA GLY A 46 -20.55 -3.41 5.52
C GLY A 46 -19.80 -3.99 4.33
N THR A 47 -20.39 -4.99 3.67
CA THR A 47 -19.83 -5.55 2.43
C THR A 47 -19.85 -4.51 1.30
N PHE A 48 -20.90 -3.69 1.21
CA PHE A 48 -20.99 -2.59 0.25
C PHE A 48 -19.91 -1.53 0.49
N VAL A 49 -19.74 -1.09 1.74
CA VAL A 49 -18.71 -0.11 2.12
C VAL A 49 -17.31 -0.68 1.89
N LEU A 50 -17.07 -1.96 2.18
CA LEU A 50 -15.80 -2.63 1.87
C LEU A 50 -15.48 -2.62 0.38
N LEU A 51 -16.44 -2.96 -0.48
CA LEU A 51 -16.24 -2.93 -1.93
C LEU A 51 -16.00 -1.50 -2.44
N LEU A 52 -16.71 -0.52 -1.87
CA LEU A 52 -16.53 0.89 -2.23
C LEU A 52 -15.13 1.37 -1.82
N VAL A 53 -14.72 1.15 -0.58
CA VAL A 53 -13.39 1.50 -0.05
C VAL A 53 -12.29 0.78 -0.81
N LEU A 54 -12.47 -0.50 -1.15
CA LEU A 54 -11.48 -1.26 -1.92
C LEU A 54 -11.34 -0.70 -3.35
N SER A 55 -12.46 -0.41 -4.01
CA SER A 55 -12.46 0.16 -5.37
C SER A 55 -11.87 1.57 -5.39
N PHE A 56 -12.21 2.41 -4.41
CA PHE A 56 -11.61 3.74 -4.24
C PHE A 56 -10.13 3.67 -3.88
N GLY A 57 -9.72 2.70 -3.05
CA GLY A 57 -8.32 2.47 -2.69
C GLY A 57 -7.49 2.06 -3.89
N MET A 58 -7.99 1.15 -4.74
CA MET A 58 -7.34 0.77 -5.99
C MET A 58 -7.27 1.95 -6.97
N LEU A 59 -8.34 2.73 -7.11
CA LEU A 59 -8.35 3.95 -7.93
C LEU A 59 -7.36 5.00 -7.43
N GLY A 60 -7.29 5.26 -6.12
CA GLY A 60 -6.35 6.20 -5.54
C GLY A 60 -4.89 5.76 -5.69
N PHE A 61 -4.63 4.45 -5.58
CA PHE A 61 -3.29 3.89 -5.83
C PHE A 61 -2.88 3.98 -7.30
N LEU A 62 -3.80 3.68 -8.23
CA LEU A 62 -3.57 3.88 -9.66
C LEU A 62 -3.35 5.37 -9.97
N ALA A 63 -4.20 6.26 -9.46
CA ALA A 63 -4.08 7.69 -9.67
C ALA A 63 -2.74 8.23 -9.17
N LYS A 64 -2.27 7.81 -7.98
CA LYS A 64 -0.92 8.15 -7.49
C LYS A 64 0.15 7.71 -8.49
N SER A 65 0.04 6.50 -9.02
CA SER A 65 1.04 5.93 -9.93
C SER A 65 1.06 6.68 -11.26
N VAL A 66 -0.12 7.05 -11.78
CA VAL A 66 -0.29 7.85 -13.00
C VAL A 66 0.23 9.28 -12.78
N ILE A 67 -0.13 9.93 -11.67
CA ILE A 67 0.35 11.29 -11.36
C ILE A 67 1.87 11.29 -11.23
N LYS A 68 2.47 10.31 -10.55
CA LYS A 68 3.91 10.17 -10.47
C LYS A 68 4.55 10.08 -11.87
N TRP A 69 3.95 9.31 -12.79
CA TRP A 69 4.44 9.18 -14.16
C TRP A 69 4.31 10.47 -15.00
N PHE A 70 3.36 11.35 -14.68
CA PHE A 70 3.20 12.64 -15.36
C PHE A 70 4.04 13.78 -14.74
N VAL A 71 4.38 13.68 -13.45
CA VAL A 71 5.10 14.71 -12.70
C VAL A 71 6.61 14.47 -12.65
N GLU A 72 7.05 13.21 -12.80
CA GLU A 72 8.46 12.79 -12.92
C GLU A 72 8.92 12.79 -14.38
#